data_AF-A0A2R7P586-F1
#
_entry.id   AF-A0A2R7P586-F1
#
_cell.length_a   1.000
_cell.length_b   1.000
_cell.length_c   1.000
_cell.angle_alpha   90.00
_cell.angle_beta   90.00
_cell.angle_gamma   90.00
#
_symmetry.space_group_name_H-M   'P 1'
#
loop_
_entity.id
_entity.type
_entity.pdbx_description
1 polymer ?
#
loop_
_entity_poly.entity_id
_entity_poly.type
_entity_poly.pdbx_seq_one_letter_code
_entity_poly.pdbx_strand_id
1 'polypeptide(L)'
;MNAVTTTESTALAQRGMGFDLSPQNFEQAMTFSKYLAESEMVPKQYRGRPGDCLIAMQWGHEIGLKPLQALQSIAPVNGKPNLYGDAGKAMLLAAGCEIEEDDTAIIRATGTARCKITRPGRRPVERTFSIEDAKTAQLWGKAGPWTTSPYRQMAWRAFWFAARDAAADLLRGMGGKEEADDLVRSKDMGPADEVKPEPTPYPAEQFAANLPKWREVIQGARKTADDLIAFTESRNPNTPMTEEQKATLRGIKPVKNAAATDVTPKNEAAAPTADPGPAITFAQVSDKLHAAKDVDSLNLAADLVSQVPDTQQQAELNALYEQRLGELERQ
;
A
#
# COMPACT_ATOMS: atom_id res chain seq x y z
N MET A 1 60.70 40.24 15.84
CA MET A 1 59.53 39.77 16.59
C MET A 1 58.30 40.34 15.91
N ASN A 2 57.44 39.50 15.35
CA ASN A 2 56.04 39.79 15.05
C ASN A 2 55.36 38.43 14.83
N ALA A 3 54.66 37.98 15.85
CA ALA A 3 54.01 36.68 15.89
C ALA A 3 52.81 36.68 14.94
N VAL A 4 52.78 35.72 14.03
CA VAL A 4 51.60 35.39 13.22
C VAL A 4 50.64 34.65 14.14
N THR A 5 49.64 35.36 14.65
CA THR A 5 48.54 34.76 15.40
C THR A 5 47.69 33.96 14.42
N THR A 6 47.89 32.64 14.41
CA THR A 6 47.03 31.71 13.67
C THR A 6 45.74 31.58 14.47
N THR A 7 44.68 32.25 14.03
CA THR A 7 43.34 32.06 14.58
C THR A 7 42.87 30.66 14.16
N GLU A 8 43.04 29.67 15.04
CA GLU A 8 42.39 28.38 14.90
C GLU A 8 40.88 28.61 14.94
N SER A 9 40.23 28.57 13.77
CA SER A 9 38.79 28.44 13.67
C SER A 9 38.44 27.09 14.28
N THR A 10 37.87 27.12 15.49
CA THR A 10 37.23 25.95 16.10
C THR A 10 35.97 25.64 15.29
N ALA A 11 36.16 25.07 14.08
CA ALA A 11 35.11 24.36 13.41
C ALA A 11 34.69 23.25 14.38
N LEU A 12 33.45 23.33 14.86
CA LEU A 12 32.75 22.23 15.50
C LEU A 12 32.74 21.08 14.49
N ALA A 13 33.81 20.30 14.48
CA ALA A 13 33.84 18.98 13.87
C ALA A 13 32.69 18.23 14.54
N GLN A 14 31.59 18.04 13.79
CA GLN A 14 30.53 17.13 14.17
C GLN A 14 31.22 15.81 14.50
N ARG A 15 31.32 15.51 15.80
CA ARG A 15 31.72 14.20 16.28
C ARG A 15 30.63 13.23 15.84
N GLY A 16 30.83 12.67 14.65
CA GLY A 16 30.06 11.54 14.15
C GLY A 16 30.34 10.33 15.03
N MET A 17 29.47 10.11 16.00
CA MET A 17 29.09 8.80 16.54
C MET A 17 27.65 8.88 17.07
N GLY A 18 26.76 9.47 16.27
CA GLY A 18 25.32 9.36 16.51
C GLY A 18 24.84 8.01 16.00
N PHE A 19 24.21 7.22 16.86
CA PHE A 19 23.42 6.07 16.42
C PHE A 19 22.29 6.58 15.53
N ASP A 20 22.45 6.43 14.21
CA ASP A 20 21.46 6.83 13.22
C ASP A 20 20.60 5.62 12.85
N LEU A 21 19.34 5.65 13.28
CA LEU A 21 18.34 4.62 12.96
C LEU A 21 17.74 4.81 11.56
N SER A 22 18.31 5.68 10.74
CA SER A 22 17.84 5.91 9.39
C SER A 22 18.15 4.71 8.48
N PRO A 23 17.18 4.25 7.68
CA PRO A 23 17.36 3.12 6.77
C PRO A 23 18.42 3.41 5.70
N GLN A 24 19.20 2.40 5.32
CA GLN A 24 20.32 2.55 4.37
C GLN A 24 19.97 2.11 2.94
N ASN A 25 18.90 1.32 2.78
CA ASN A 25 18.43 0.84 1.49
C ASN A 25 16.90 0.79 1.45
N PHE A 26 16.34 0.53 0.26
CA PHE A 26 14.90 0.53 0.04
C PHE A 26 14.16 -0.50 0.91
N GLU A 27 14.70 -1.71 1.06
CA GLU A 27 14.07 -2.80 1.82
C GLU A 27 14.01 -2.47 3.32
N GLN A 28 15.10 -1.94 3.87
CA GLN A 28 15.16 -1.42 5.24
C GLN A 28 14.20 -0.24 5.41
N ALA A 29 14.13 0.67 4.42
CA ALA A 29 13.23 1.82 4.47
C ALA A 29 11.76 1.39 4.45
N MET A 30 11.40 0.41 3.62
CA MET A 30 10.05 -0.15 3.59
C MET A 30 9.70 -0.87 4.89
N THR A 31 10.64 -1.63 5.46
CA THR A 31 10.45 -2.30 6.76
C THR A 31 10.27 -1.28 7.87
N PHE A 32 11.09 -0.23 7.89
CA PHE A 32 10.99 0.88 8.82
C PHE A 32 9.64 1.59 8.68
N SER A 33 9.20 1.89 7.46
CA SER A 33 7.88 2.47 7.18
C SER A 33 6.72 1.62 7.70
N LYS A 34 6.80 0.29 7.63
CA LYS A 34 5.78 -0.62 8.20
C LYS A 34 5.68 -0.44 9.71
N TYR A 35 6.81 -0.46 10.41
CA TYR A 35 6.83 -0.22 11.86
C TYR A 35 6.32 1.18 12.24
N LEU A 36 6.66 2.21 11.46
CA LEU A 36 6.16 3.56 11.69
C LEU A 36 4.64 3.64 11.49
N ALA A 37 4.12 2.99 10.45
CA ALA A 37 2.69 2.98 10.15
C ALA A 37 1.84 2.26 11.22
N GLU A 38 2.43 1.32 11.98
CA GLU A 38 1.79 0.63 13.09
C GLU A 38 1.76 1.45 14.39
N SER A 39 2.62 2.47 14.50
CA SER A 39 2.74 3.27 15.72
C SER A 39 1.63 4.32 15.84
N GLU A 40 1.07 4.44 17.04
CA GLU A 40 0.13 5.53 17.36
C GLU A 40 0.82 6.89 17.51
N MET A 41 2.14 6.94 17.68
CA MET A 41 2.89 8.20 17.77
C MET A 41 3.11 8.87 16.41
N VAL A 42 2.87 8.14 15.31
CA VAL A 42 2.90 8.71 13.96
C VAL A 42 1.57 9.43 13.66
N PRO A 43 1.58 10.56 12.94
CA PRO A 43 0.37 11.29 12.61
C PRO A 43 -0.68 10.43 11.90
N LYS A 44 -1.96 10.70 12.17
CA LYS A 44 -3.09 9.88 11.70
C LYS A 44 -3.08 9.62 10.20
N GLN A 45 -2.67 10.60 9.40
CA GLN A 45 -2.61 10.48 7.94
C GLN A 45 -1.66 9.39 7.41
N TYR A 46 -0.72 8.93 8.24
CA TYR A 46 0.30 7.94 7.88
C TYR A 46 0.07 6.54 8.50
N ARG A 47 -0.89 6.43 9.45
CA ARG A 47 -1.15 5.15 10.14
C ARG A 47 -1.76 4.13 9.19
N GLY A 48 -1.26 2.90 9.22
CA GLY A 48 -1.62 1.84 8.28
C GLY A 48 -1.20 2.11 6.83
N ARG A 49 -0.38 3.14 6.57
CA ARG A 49 0.02 3.57 5.22
C ARG A 49 1.54 3.61 5.08
N PRO A 50 2.21 2.44 5.02
CA PRO A 50 3.67 2.38 4.94
C PRO A 50 4.26 3.01 3.66
N GLY A 51 3.53 2.96 2.54
CA GLY A 51 3.94 3.66 1.31
C GLY A 51 4.03 5.18 1.51
N ASP A 52 3.00 5.79 2.10
CA ASP A 52 3.00 7.22 2.44
C ASP A 52 4.12 7.58 3.42
N CYS A 53 4.39 6.72 4.43
CA CYS A 53 5.53 6.91 5.33
C CYS A 53 6.85 6.96 4.56
N LEU A 54 7.07 6.01 3.63
CA LEU A 54 8.29 5.96 2.84
C LEU A 54 8.47 7.21 2.00
N ILE A 55 7.41 7.63 1.30
CA ILE A 55 7.43 8.82 0.44
C ILE A 55 7.67 10.09 1.26
N ALA A 56 7.03 10.23 2.42
CA ALA A 56 7.27 11.37 3.30
C ALA A 56 8.70 11.40 3.83
N MET A 57 9.28 10.25 4.20
CA MET A 57 10.68 10.17 4.60
C MET A 57 11.63 10.54 3.46
N GLN A 58 11.35 10.10 2.23
CA GLN A 58 12.16 10.48 1.06
C GLN A 58 12.10 11.99 0.82
N TRP A 59 10.90 12.59 0.79
CA TRP A 59 10.76 14.04 0.67
C TRP A 59 11.46 14.78 1.80
N GLY A 60 11.35 14.27 3.04
CA GLY A 60 12.06 14.80 4.19
C GLY A 60 13.57 14.80 3.98
N HIS A 61 14.12 13.70 3.48
CA HIS A 61 15.55 13.60 3.18
C HIS A 61 16.00 14.65 2.16
N GLU A 62 15.22 14.89 1.10
CA GLU A 62 15.52 15.91 0.08
C GLU A 62 15.57 17.34 0.63
N ILE A 63 14.84 17.62 1.71
CA ILE A 63 14.85 18.92 2.41
C ILE A 63 15.62 18.90 3.73
N GLY A 64 16.43 17.85 3.97
CA GLY A 64 17.31 17.77 5.13
C GLY A 64 16.63 17.45 6.47
N LEU A 65 15.39 16.94 6.44
CA LEU A 65 14.70 16.43 7.62
C LEU A 65 15.01 14.95 7.85
N LYS A 66 15.15 14.58 9.13
CA LYS A 66 15.24 13.18 9.54
C LYS A 66 13.88 12.49 9.44
N PRO A 67 13.83 11.15 9.30
CA PRO A 67 12.60 10.39 9.08
C PRO A 67 11.40 10.76 9.97
N LEU A 68 11.57 10.78 11.29
CA LEU A 68 10.48 11.09 12.23
C LEU A 68 10.05 12.55 12.13
N GLN A 69 10.99 13.46 11.93
CA GLN A 69 10.70 14.88 11.73
C GLN A 69 9.94 15.11 10.43
N ALA A 70 10.30 14.37 9.37
CA ALA A 70 9.64 14.42 8.08
C ALA A 70 8.15 14.04 8.20
N LEU A 71 7.84 12.94 8.88
CA LEU A 71 6.45 12.51 9.11
C LEU A 71 5.64 13.54 9.90
N GLN A 72 6.26 14.24 10.86
CA GLN A 72 5.58 15.28 11.62
C GLN A 72 5.39 16.58 10.81
N SER A 73 6.33 16.87 9.90
CA SER A 73 6.44 18.16 9.21
C SER A 73 5.77 18.19 7.84
N ILE A 74 5.68 17.04 7.18
CA ILE A 74 5.10 16.90 5.84
C ILE A 74 3.64 16.49 5.97
N ALA A 75 2.78 17.29 5.37
CA ALA A 75 1.35 17.08 5.25
C ALA A 75 1.00 16.62 3.82
N PRO A 76 0.54 15.37 3.63
CA PRO A 76 0.01 14.92 2.37
C PRO A 76 -1.37 15.54 2.16
N VAL A 77 -1.51 16.38 1.14
CA VAL A 77 -2.78 17.04 0.78
C VAL A 77 -3.02 16.83 -0.71
N ASN A 78 -4.14 16.20 -1.08
CA ASN A 78 -4.54 15.92 -2.46
C ASN A 78 -3.43 15.23 -3.28
N GLY A 79 -2.79 14.20 -2.70
CA GLY A 79 -1.72 13.43 -3.36
C GLY A 79 -0.38 14.18 -3.52
N LYS A 80 -0.23 15.36 -2.91
CA LYS A 80 1.00 16.15 -2.96
C LYS A 80 1.62 16.35 -1.58
N PRO A 81 2.96 16.31 -1.47
CA PRO A 81 3.66 16.68 -0.24
C PRO A 81 3.58 18.19 -0.05
N ASN A 82 3.15 18.61 1.14
CA ASN A 82 3.16 20.00 1.57
C ASN A 82 3.81 20.07 2.96
N LEU A 83 4.23 21.26 3.37
CA LEU A 83 4.82 21.48 4.70
C LEU A 83 3.83 22.20 5.60
N TYR A 84 3.79 21.82 6.87
CA TYR A 84 3.17 22.68 7.88
C TYR A 84 3.93 24.01 7.98
N GLY A 85 3.22 25.12 8.23
CA GLY A 85 3.80 26.46 8.24
C GLY A 85 5.00 26.62 9.19
N ASP A 86 4.94 25.98 10.36
CA ASP A 86 6.01 25.98 11.36
C ASP A 86 7.26 25.23 10.87
N ALA A 87 7.08 24.07 10.23
CA ALA A 87 8.18 23.31 9.66
C ALA A 87 8.86 24.06 8.52
N GLY A 88 8.08 24.65 7.61
CA GLY A 88 8.61 25.48 6.52
C GLY A 88 9.43 26.65 7.07
N LYS A 89 8.88 27.37 8.05
CA LYS A 89 9.55 28.49 8.71
C LYS A 89 10.84 28.07 9.42
N ALA A 90 10.81 27.00 10.21
CA ALA A 90 11.97 26.47 10.90
C ALA A 90 13.09 26.09 9.91
N MET A 91 12.73 25.49 8.77
CA MET A 91 13.67 25.13 7.72
C MET A 91 14.34 26.37 7.10
N LEU A 92 13.58 27.41 6.78
CA LEU A 92 14.12 28.68 6.27
C LEU A 92 15.08 29.35 7.27
N LEU A 93 14.70 29.40 8.54
CA LEU A 93 15.53 29.94 9.62
C LEU A 93 16.82 29.13 9.79
N ALA A 94 16.74 27.80 9.75
CA ALA A 94 17.91 26.92 9.81
C ALA A 94 18.86 27.11 8.63
N ALA A 95 18.35 27.50 7.46
CA ALA A 95 19.14 27.87 6.28
C ALA A 95 19.72 29.30 6.36
N GLY A 96 19.53 30.00 7.48
CA GLY A 96 20.05 31.35 7.74
C GLY A 96 19.18 32.47 7.17
N CYS A 97 17.95 32.20 6.76
CA CYS A 97 17.04 33.26 6.32
C CYS A 97 16.56 34.07 7.53
N GLU A 98 16.49 35.39 7.39
CA GLU A 98 15.79 36.28 8.31
C GLU A 98 14.35 36.43 7.83
N ILE A 99 13.40 36.37 8.77
CA ILE A 99 11.96 36.43 8.49
C ILE A 99 11.35 37.53 9.36
N GLU A 100 10.82 38.55 8.71
CA GLU A 100 10.14 39.68 9.34
C GLU A 100 8.64 39.62 8.99
N GLU A 101 7.79 39.42 9.99
CA GLU A 101 6.34 39.25 9.82
C GLU A 101 5.57 40.25 10.69
N ASP A 102 4.40 40.68 10.21
CA ASP A 102 3.50 41.50 11.02
C ASP A 102 2.77 40.66 12.07
N ASP A 103 2.68 41.18 13.28
CA ASP A 103 1.84 40.61 14.33
C ASP A 103 0.36 40.67 13.95
N THR A 104 -0.42 39.67 14.39
CA THR A 104 -1.85 39.60 14.08
C THR A 104 -2.66 40.83 14.52
N ALA A 105 -2.20 41.55 15.54
CA ALA A 105 -2.79 42.82 15.96
C ALA A 105 -2.58 43.93 14.92
N ILE A 106 -1.39 44.00 14.32
CA ILE A 106 -1.05 44.93 13.23
C ILE A 106 -1.86 44.58 11.98
N ILE A 107 -1.93 43.29 11.64
CA ILE A 107 -2.72 42.80 10.50
C ILE A 107 -4.20 43.16 10.68
N ARG A 108 -4.74 43.02 11.89
CA ARG A 108 -6.12 43.42 12.19
C ARG A 108 -6.35 44.91 12.02
N ALA A 109 -5.41 45.75 12.46
CA ALA A 109 -5.53 47.20 12.38
C ALA A 109 -5.39 47.73 10.93
N THR A 110 -4.47 47.15 10.16
CA THR A 110 -4.16 47.58 8.79
C THR A 110 -5.01 46.88 7.72
N GLY A 111 -5.58 45.71 8.05
CA GLY A 111 -6.28 44.86 7.10
C GLY A 111 -5.37 44.17 6.09
N THR A 112 -4.04 44.20 6.29
CA THR A 112 -3.06 43.60 5.39
C THR A 112 -1.97 42.88 6.18
N ALA A 113 -1.68 41.64 5.81
CA ALA A 113 -0.54 40.90 6.31
C ALA A 113 0.67 41.14 5.41
N ARG A 114 1.85 41.21 6.00
CA ARG A 114 3.13 41.35 5.29
C ARG A 114 4.14 40.36 5.86
N CYS A 115 4.91 39.76 4.97
CA CYS A 115 6.06 38.94 5.31
C CYS A 115 7.22 39.33 4.39
N LYS A 116 8.39 39.56 4.99
CA LYS A 116 9.63 39.83 4.29
C LYS A 116 10.67 38.80 4.69
N ILE A 117 11.27 38.18 3.69
CA ILE A 117 12.31 37.16 3.87
C ILE A 117 13.59 37.66 3.23
N THR A 118 14.66 37.68 4.03
CA THR A 118 16.00 38.05 3.59
C THR A 118 16.91 36.83 3.71
N ARG A 119 17.45 36.36 2.59
CA ARG A 119 18.36 35.21 2.57
C ARG A 119 19.81 35.69 2.50
N PRO A 120 20.77 34.98 3.12
CA PRO A 120 22.18 35.38 3.08
C PRO A 120 22.67 35.56 1.64
N GLY A 121 23.25 36.74 1.36
CA GLY A 121 23.77 37.10 0.05
C GLY A 121 22.72 37.34 -1.04
N ARG A 122 21.43 37.42 -0.71
CA ARG A 122 20.35 37.74 -1.66
C ARG A 122 19.58 38.98 -1.24
N ARG A 123 18.89 39.60 -2.20
CA ARG A 123 18.00 40.74 -1.93
C ARG A 123 16.77 40.28 -1.13
N PRO A 124 16.26 41.10 -0.19
CA PRO A 124 15.02 40.81 0.49
C PRO A 124 13.85 40.67 -0.47
N VAL A 125 12.94 39.75 -0.17
CA VAL A 125 11.67 39.57 -0.87
C VAL A 125 10.54 39.82 0.11
N GLU A 126 9.61 40.70 -0.25
CA GLU A 126 8.44 41.03 0.56
C GLU A 126 7.16 40.70 -0.21
N ARG A 127 6.20 40.10 0.49
CA ARG A 127 4.85 39.81 -0.02
C ARG A 127 3.80 40.18 1.00
N THR A 128 2.63 40.52 0.49
CA THR A 128 1.47 40.92 1.29
C THR A 128 0.25 40.09 0.97
N PHE A 129 -0.69 40.05 1.90
CA PHE A 129 -2.00 39.44 1.71
C PHE A 129 -3.06 40.25 2.48
N SER A 130 -3.97 40.90 1.74
CA SER A 130 -4.99 41.79 2.27
C SER A 130 -6.33 41.09 2.53
N ILE A 131 -7.23 41.77 3.24
CA ILE A 131 -8.62 41.33 3.37
C ILE A 131 -9.32 41.24 2.00
N GLU A 132 -8.98 42.12 1.06
CA GLU A 132 -9.51 42.07 -0.31
C GLU A 132 -9.03 40.81 -1.04
N ASP A 133 -7.75 40.45 -0.91
CA ASP A 133 -7.21 39.20 -1.43
C ASP A 133 -7.92 37.99 -0.80
N ALA A 134 -8.15 38.02 0.52
CA ALA A 134 -8.86 36.95 1.24
C ALA A 134 -10.31 36.77 0.76
N LYS A 135 -11.01 37.88 0.45
CA LYS A 135 -12.36 37.84 -0.12
C LYS A 135 -12.33 37.32 -1.55
N THR A 136 -11.38 37.79 -2.37
CA THR A 136 -11.19 37.37 -3.77
C THR A 136 -10.89 35.88 -3.86
N ALA A 137 -10.05 35.36 -2.96
CA ALA A 137 -9.73 33.94 -2.84
C ALA A 137 -10.84 33.11 -2.14
N GLN A 138 -11.98 33.73 -1.77
CA GLN A 138 -13.10 33.09 -1.07
C GLN A 138 -12.72 32.42 0.25
N LEU A 139 -11.68 32.94 0.92
CA LEU A 139 -11.21 32.46 2.22
C LEU A 139 -11.89 33.21 3.38
N TRP A 140 -12.25 34.48 3.15
CA TRP A 140 -12.83 35.32 4.17
C TRP A 140 -14.21 34.80 4.61
N GLY A 141 -14.35 34.47 5.90
CA GLY A 141 -15.61 33.96 6.46
C GLY A 141 -15.96 32.52 6.04
N LYS A 142 -15.07 31.83 5.30
CA LYS A 142 -15.22 30.41 4.96
C LYS A 142 -15.29 29.59 6.26
N ALA A 143 -16.27 28.71 6.37
CA ALA A 143 -16.42 27.82 7.52
C ALA A 143 -15.20 26.88 7.60
N GLY A 144 -14.54 26.86 8.75
CA GLY A 144 -13.36 26.03 8.97
C GLY A 144 -12.50 26.50 10.15
N PRO A 145 -11.29 25.92 10.31
CA PRO A 145 -10.40 26.27 11.43
C PRO A 145 -9.98 27.75 11.43
N TRP A 146 -9.98 28.39 10.26
CA TRP A 146 -9.60 29.79 10.11
C TRP A 146 -10.70 30.80 10.44
N THR A 147 -11.96 30.36 10.62
CA THR A 147 -13.07 31.27 10.95
C THR A 147 -12.83 32.00 12.28
N THR A 148 -12.22 31.33 13.25
CA THR A 148 -11.88 31.93 14.57
C THR A 148 -10.56 32.71 14.55
N SER A 149 -9.73 32.53 13.52
CA SER A 149 -8.39 33.10 13.42
C SER A 149 -8.05 33.61 12.01
N PRO A 150 -8.85 34.52 11.42
CA PRO A 150 -8.69 34.92 10.01
C PRO A 150 -7.39 35.71 9.77
N TYR A 151 -6.98 36.57 10.69
CA TYR A 151 -5.73 37.34 10.57
C TYR A 151 -4.48 36.45 10.64
N ARG A 152 -4.56 35.31 11.35
CA ARG A 152 -3.49 34.31 11.35
C ARG A 152 -3.41 33.56 10.03
N GLN A 153 -4.55 33.30 9.39
CA GLN A 153 -4.58 32.77 8.03
C GLN A 153 -3.88 33.73 7.06
N MET A 154 -4.19 35.03 7.15
CA MET A 154 -3.56 36.06 6.32
C MET A 154 -2.03 36.12 6.53
N ALA A 155 -1.56 36.03 7.78
CA ALA A 155 -0.13 35.98 8.09
C ALA A 155 0.55 34.80 7.37
N TRP A 156 -0.04 33.61 7.42
CA TRP A 156 0.48 32.43 6.73
C TRP A 156 0.47 32.57 5.21
N ARG A 157 -0.52 33.27 4.65
CA ARG A 157 -0.57 33.56 3.22
C ARG A 157 0.58 34.45 2.78
N ALA A 158 0.80 35.55 3.49
CA ALA A 158 1.93 36.45 3.22
C ALA A 158 3.27 35.69 3.36
N PHE A 159 3.42 34.86 4.39
CA PHE A 159 4.61 34.02 4.60
C PHE A 159 4.87 33.08 3.43
N TRP A 160 3.90 32.25 3.04
CA TRP A 160 4.11 31.26 1.99
C TRP A 160 4.34 31.88 0.61
N PHE A 161 3.75 33.04 0.35
CA PHE A 161 4.05 33.83 -0.86
C PHE A 161 5.50 34.30 -0.87
N ALA A 162 5.97 34.89 0.24
CA ALA A 162 7.36 35.33 0.37
C ALA A 162 8.35 34.14 0.32
N ALA A 163 8.02 33.02 0.97
CA ALA A 163 8.87 31.84 1.07
C ALA A 163 9.11 31.19 -0.30
N ARG A 164 8.06 31.03 -1.11
CA ARG A 164 8.19 30.49 -2.47
C ARG A 164 9.08 31.37 -3.35
N ASP A 165 8.93 32.70 -3.24
CA ASP A 165 9.69 33.63 -4.08
C ASP A 165 11.15 33.80 -3.60
N ALA A 166 11.40 33.73 -2.29
CA ALA A 166 12.73 33.91 -1.69
C ALA A 166 13.58 32.62 -1.70
N ALA A 167 12.94 31.46 -1.62
CA ALA A 167 13.59 30.20 -1.26
C ALA A 167 12.99 28.95 -1.94
N ALA A 168 12.51 29.08 -3.17
CA ALA A 168 12.01 27.94 -3.98
C ALA A 168 13.00 26.76 -4.04
N ASP A 169 14.31 27.03 -4.07
CA ASP A 169 15.38 26.04 -4.07
C ASP A 169 15.47 25.24 -2.76
N LEU A 170 15.12 25.84 -1.63
CA LEU A 170 15.05 25.16 -0.34
C LEU A 170 13.73 24.39 -0.18
N LEU A 171 12.64 24.92 -0.71
CA LEU A 171 11.32 24.30 -0.62
C LEU A 171 11.11 23.12 -1.57
N ARG A 172 11.92 23.01 -2.63
CA ARG A 172 11.88 21.88 -3.58
C ARG A 172 10.49 21.60 -4.17
N GLY A 173 9.71 22.66 -4.37
CA GLY A 173 8.35 22.58 -4.92
C GLY A 173 7.26 22.25 -3.90
N MET A 174 7.59 22.03 -2.62
CA MET A 174 6.59 21.88 -1.56
C MET A 174 5.97 23.24 -1.21
N GLY A 175 4.64 23.25 -1.14
CA GLY A 175 3.86 24.39 -0.70
C GLY A 175 3.49 24.30 0.77
N GLY A 176 2.81 25.35 1.25
CA GLY A 176 2.20 25.34 2.57
C GLY A 176 0.96 24.49 2.63
N LYS A 177 0.84 23.69 3.68
CA LYS A 177 -0.37 22.92 4.01
C LYS A 177 -1.60 23.82 4.08
N GLU A 178 -1.44 25.01 4.67
CA GLU A 178 -2.51 26.00 4.80
C GLU A 178 -2.98 26.52 3.44
N GLU A 179 -2.10 26.57 2.44
CA GLU A 179 -2.45 26.94 1.08
C GLU A 179 -3.10 25.79 0.32
N ALA A 180 -2.56 24.59 0.48
CA ALA A 180 -3.00 23.38 -0.21
C ALA A 180 -4.40 22.94 0.21
N ASP A 181 -4.75 23.10 1.49
CA ASP A 181 -6.08 22.77 2.01
C ASP A 181 -7.21 23.62 1.39
N ASP A 182 -6.87 24.79 0.87
CA ASP A 182 -7.84 25.69 0.26
C ASP A 182 -8.12 25.39 -1.22
N LEU A 183 -7.21 24.67 -1.88
CA LEU A 183 -7.48 24.13 -3.20
C LEU A 183 -8.60 23.09 -3.06
N VAL A 184 -9.63 23.21 -3.91
CA VAL A 184 -10.73 22.24 -3.98
C VAL A 184 -10.10 20.85 -4.05
N ARG A 185 -10.44 19.99 -3.08
CA ARG A 185 -10.07 18.57 -3.11
C ARG A 185 -10.34 18.11 -4.52
N SER A 186 -9.30 17.68 -5.24
CA SER A 186 -9.48 16.88 -6.44
C SER A 186 -10.52 15.85 -6.07
N LYS A 187 -11.69 15.87 -6.73
CA LYS A 187 -12.78 14.95 -6.41
C LYS A 187 -12.16 13.57 -6.29
N ASP A 188 -12.16 13.01 -5.09
CA ASP A 188 -11.80 11.62 -4.89
C ASP A 188 -12.77 10.86 -5.79
N MET A 189 -12.28 10.35 -6.92
CA MET A 189 -13.09 9.62 -7.90
C MET A 189 -13.51 8.22 -7.38
N GLY A 190 -13.51 8.05 -6.05
CA GLY A 190 -13.53 6.75 -5.40
C GLY A 190 -12.28 5.93 -5.71
N PRO A 191 -12.10 4.76 -5.08
CA PRO A 191 -11.40 3.68 -5.77
C PRO A 191 -12.06 3.48 -7.13
N ALA A 192 -11.28 3.36 -8.20
CA ALA A 192 -11.83 2.90 -9.46
C ALA A 192 -12.57 1.58 -9.16
N ASP A 193 -13.88 1.54 -9.38
CA ASP A 193 -14.59 0.27 -9.39
C ASP A 193 -13.89 -0.56 -10.47
N GLU A 194 -13.13 -1.57 -10.04
CA GLU A 194 -12.77 -2.65 -10.94
C GLU A 194 -14.09 -3.21 -11.44
N VAL A 195 -14.44 -2.86 -12.68
CA VAL A 195 -15.54 -3.51 -13.38
C VAL A 195 -15.13 -4.97 -13.51
N LYS A 196 -15.53 -5.78 -12.53
CA LYS A 196 -15.41 -7.24 -12.64
C LYS A 196 -16.17 -7.60 -13.90
N PRO A 197 -15.52 -8.23 -14.89
CA PRO A 197 -16.20 -8.61 -16.12
C PRO A 197 -17.43 -9.43 -15.74
N GLU A 198 -18.58 -9.11 -16.35
CA GLU A 198 -19.80 -9.88 -16.11
C GLU A 198 -19.51 -11.36 -16.40
N PRO A 199 -19.97 -12.29 -15.52
CA PRO A 199 -19.69 -13.70 -15.71
C PRO A 199 -20.27 -14.18 -17.04
N THR A 200 -19.40 -14.66 -17.94
CA THR A 200 -19.81 -15.20 -19.23
C THR A 200 -20.15 -16.68 -19.08
N PRO A 201 -21.28 -17.19 -19.60
CA PRO A 201 -21.65 -18.59 -19.45
C PRO A 201 -20.56 -19.57 -19.92
N TYR A 202 -20.45 -20.71 -19.25
CA TYR A 202 -19.47 -21.75 -19.60
C TYR A 202 -19.60 -22.15 -21.09
N PRO A 203 -18.50 -22.10 -21.88
CA PRO A 203 -18.57 -22.30 -23.32
C PRO A 203 -19.18 -23.65 -23.73
N ALA A 204 -20.14 -23.62 -24.65
CA ALA A 204 -20.85 -24.83 -25.10
C ALA A 204 -19.91 -25.87 -25.74
N GLU A 205 -18.85 -25.43 -26.42
CA GLU A 205 -17.84 -26.31 -27.03
C GLU A 205 -17.03 -27.06 -25.97
N GLN A 206 -16.60 -26.37 -24.91
CA GLN A 206 -15.90 -26.98 -23.79
C GLN A 206 -16.81 -27.93 -23.02
N PHE A 207 -18.09 -27.57 -22.87
CA PHE A 207 -19.09 -28.44 -22.25
C PHE A 207 -19.23 -29.74 -23.04
N ALA A 208 -19.40 -29.64 -24.37
CA ALA A 208 -19.51 -30.79 -25.26
C ALA A 208 -18.25 -31.68 -25.23
N ALA A 209 -17.07 -31.08 -25.18
CA ALA A 209 -15.80 -31.81 -25.11
C ALA A 209 -15.63 -32.58 -23.78
N ASN A 210 -16.08 -32.00 -22.66
CA ASN A 210 -15.95 -32.60 -21.32
C ASN A 210 -17.10 -33.55 -20.96
N LEU A 211 -18.25 -33.43 -21.63
CA LEU A 211 -19.45 -34.24 -21.36
C LEU A 211 -19.22 -35.77 -21.37
N PRO A 212 -18.42 -36.37 -22.27
CA PRO A 212 -18.14 -37.81 -22.23
C PRO A 212 -17.42 -38.24 -20.95
N LYS A 213 -16.41 -37.48 -20.51
CA LYS A 213 -15.65 -37.76 -19.29
C LYS A 213 -16.51 -37.57 -18.04
N TRP A 214 -17.30 -36.51 -18.01
CA TRP A 214 -18.25 -36.24 -16.93
C TRP A 214 -19.33 -37.31 -16.83
N ARG A 215 -19.81 -37.81 -17.97
CA ARG A 215 -20.73 -38.95 -18.01
C ARG A 215 -20.10 -40.20 -17.40
N GLU A 216 -18.85 -40.52 -17.71
CA GLU A 216 -18.15 -41.66 -17.09
C GLU A 216 -18.00 -41.49 -15.56
N VAL A 217 -17.66 -40.29 -15.10
CA VAL A 217 -17.52 -39.97 -13.67
C VAL A 217 -18.84 -40.13 -12.91
N ILE A 218 -19.94 -39.63 -13.48
CA ILE A 218 -21.28 -39.73 -12.87
C ILE A 218 -21.80 -41.17 -12.96
N GLN A 219 -21.60 -41.85 -14.09
CA GLN A 219 -22.03 -43.24 -14.29
C GLN A 219 -21.27 -44.22 -13.40
N GLY A 220 -19.97 -43.98 -13.20
CA GLY A 220 -19.11 -44.73 -12.28
C GLY A 220 -19.25 -44.34 -10.81
N ALA A 221 -20.23 -43.50 -10.45
CA ALA A 221 -20.51 -43.03 -9.09
C ALA A 221 -19.32 -42.40 -8.36
N ARG A 222 -18.31 -41.88 -9.09
CA ARG A 222 -17.13 -41.24 -8.51
C ARG A 222 -17.44 -39.84 -7.97
N LYS A 223 -18.39 -39.13 -8.59
CA LYS A 223 -18.97 -37.86 -8.12
C LYS A 223 -20.43 -37.80 -8.53
N THR A 224 -21.26 -37.12 -7.74
CA THR A 224 -22.62 -36.80 -8.17
C THR A 224 -22.60 -35.67 -9.22
N ALA A 225 -23.73 -35.49 -9.92
CA ALA A 225 -23.86 -34.39 -10.87
C ALA A 225 -23.71 -33.02 -10.18
N ASP A 226 -24.24 -32.85 -8.96
CA ASP A 226 -24.15 -31.59 -8.22
C ASP A 226 -22.74 -31.33 -7.68
N ASP A 227 -22.02 -32.37 -7.21
CA ASP A 227 -20.61 -32.23 -6.81
C ASP A 227 -19.71 -31.84 -7.98
N LEU A 228 -20.02 -32.36 -9.17
CA LEU A 228 -19.27 -32.05 -10.39
C LEU A 228 -19.55 -30.62 -10.87
N ILE A 229 -20.80 -30.16 -10.79
CA ILE A 229 -21.17 -28.76 -11.09
C ILE A 229 -20.46 -27.82 -10.12
N ALA A 230 -20.57 -28.07 -8.81
CA ALA A 230 -19.91 -27.25 -7.78
C ALA A 230 -18.38 -27.22 -7.94
N PHE A 231 -17.77 -28.36 -8.29
CA PHE A 231 -16.34 -28.44 -8.57
C PHE A 231 -15.93 -27.66 -9.84
N THR A 232 -16.77 -27.66 -10.87
CA THR A 232 -16.48 -26.96 -12.13
C THR A 232 -16.63 -25.45 -11.97
N GLU A 233 -17.65 -25.01 -11.23
CA GLU A 233 -17.91 -23.60 -10.93
C GLU A 233 -16.90 -23.03 -9.92
N SER A 234 -16.39 -23.82 -8.98
CA SER A 234 -15.35 -23.35 -8.05
C SER A 234 -13.98 -23.14 -8.73
N ARG A 235 -13.68 -23.93 -9.77
CA ARG A 235 -12.48 -23.77 -10.61
C ARG A 235 -12.61 -22.62 -11.62
N ASN A 236 -13.84 -22.28 -12.02
CA ASN A 236 -14.11 -21.21 -12.98
C ASN A 236 -15.23 -20.28 -12.48
N PRO A 237 -14.98 -19.49 -11.43
CA PRO A 237 -16.02 -18.69 -10.76
C PRO A 237 -16.63 -17.60 -11.65
N ASN A 238 -15.91 -17.19 -12.69
CA ASN A 238 -16.37 -16.17 -13.65
C ASN A 238 -17.08 -16.77 -14.88
N THR A 239 -17.18 -18.10 -14.97
CA THR A 239 -17.91 -18.76 -16.07
C THR A 239 -18.83 -19.86 -15.56
N PRO A 240 -19.96 -19.50 -14.92
CA PRO A 240 -20.90 -20.48 -14.39
C PRO A 240 -21.54 -21.31 -15.52
N MET A 241 -21.89 -22.55 -15.21
CA MET A 241 -22.59 -23.41 -16.17
C MET A 241 -24.02 -22.89 -16.38
N THR A 242 -24.55 -22.98 -17.60
CA THR A 242 -25.95 -22.63 -17.85
C THR A 242 -26.90 -23.61 -17.17
N GLU A 243 -28.14 -23.19 -16.91
CA GLU A 243 -29.15 -24.09 -16.34
C GLU A 243 -29.41 -25.32 -17.23
N GLU A 244 -29.29 -25.18 -18.54
CA GLU A 244 -29.40 -26.29 -19.51
C GLU A 244 -28.24 -27.29 -19.38
N GLN A 245 -27.02 -26.80 -19.19
CA GLN A 245 -25.83 -27.63 -18.96
C GLN A 245 -25.92 -28.38 -17.62
N LYS A 246 -26.38 -27.69 -16.56
CA LYS A 246 -26.64 -28.30 -15.25
C LYS A 246 -27.72 -29.38 -15.33
N ALA A 247 -28.82 -29.09 -16.02
CA ALA A 247 -29.90 -30.06 -16.25
C ALA A 247 -29.39 -31.29 -17.04
N THR A 248 -28.52 -31.08 -18.02
CA THR A 248 -27.89 -32.16 -18.81
C THR A 248 -27.06 -33.08 -17.92
N LEU A 249 -26.25 -32.54 -17.01
CA LEU A 249 -25.46 -33.34 -16.07
C LEU A 249 -26.34 -34.07 -15.05
N ARG A 250 -27.33 -33.39 -14.48
CA ARG A 250 -28.31 -33.98 -13.53
C ARG A 250 -29.15 -35.10 -14.16
N GLY A 251 -29.34 -35.07 -15.48
CA GLY A 251 -30.03 -36.12 -16.23
C GLY A 251 -29.23 -37.43 -16.40
N ILE A 252 -27.93 -37.45 -16.09
CA ILE A 252 -27.08 -38.64 -16.22
C ILE A 252 -27.31 -39.55 -15.01
N LYS A 253 -27.92 -40.71 -15.25
CA LYS A 253 -28.15 -41.71 -14.20
C LYS A 253 -26.89 -42.54 -13.94
N PRO A 254 -26.55 -42.84 -12.67
CA PRO A 254 -25.48 -43.77 -12.36
C PRO A 254 -25.80 -45.16 -12.93
N VAL A 255 -24.83 -45.79 -13.58
CA VAL A 255 -24.99 -47.18 -14.05
C VAL A 255 -24.58 -48.08 -12.89
N LYS A 256 -25.52 -48.85 -12.35
CA LYS A 256 -25.18 -49.91 -11.40
C LYS A 256 -24.40 -51.00 -12.14
N ASN A 257 -23.08 -50.88 -12.19
CA ASN A 257 -22.20 -51.99 -12.54
C ASN A 257 -21.89 -52.79 -11.27
N ALA A 258 -22.26 -54.07 -11.28
CA ALA A 258 -22.09 -55.05 -10.20
C ALA A 258 -20.64 -55.58 -10.08
N ALA A 259 -19.63 -54.73 -10.25
CA ALA A 259 -18.22 -55.12 -10.11
C ALA A 259 -17.35 -53.93 -9.71
N ALA A 260 -17.51 -53.46 -8.49
CA ALA A 260 -16.46 -52.78 -7.74
C ALA A 260 -16.57 -53.28 -6.30
N THR A 261 -15.50 -53.93 -5.85
CA THR A 261 -15.34 -54.58 -4.53
C THR A 261 -15.77 -53.68 -3.38
N ASP A 262 -16.49 -54.30 -2.45
CA ASP A 262 -17.02 -53.74 -1.21
C ASP A 262 -16.03 -52.84 -0.47
N VAL A 263 -16.45 -51.59 -0.21
CA VAL A 263 -16.31 -51.00 1.12
C VAL A 263 -17.67 -50.44 1.50
N THR A 264 -18.29 -51.09 2.49
CA THR A 264 -19.64 -50.87 2.98
C THR A 264 -19.76 -49.49 3.69
N PRO A 265 -20.80 -48.69 3.42
CA PRO A 265 -21.12 -47.53 4.26
C PRO A 265 -21.87 -47.98 5.52
N LYS A 266 -21.33 -47.72 6.71
CA LYS A 266 -22.03 -47.97 7.98
C LYS A 266 -22.69 -46.68 8.48
N ASN A 267 -24.01 -46.75 8.64
CA ASN A 267 -24.89 -45.75 9.23
C ASN A 267 -24.43 -45.24 10.61
N GLU A 268 -24.87 -44.02 10.90
CA GLU A 268 -24.89 -43.33 12.18
C GLU A 268 -25.18 -44.24 13.39
N ALA A 269 -24.24 -44.28 14.34
CA ALA A 269 -24.45 -43.96 15.76
C ALA A 269 -23.17 -44.21 16.59
N ALA A 270 -22.83 -43.22 17.41
CA ALA A 270 -21.87 -43.22 18.53
C ALA A 270 -20.35 -43.29 18.21
N ALA A 271 -19.63 -42.24 18.63
CA ALA A 271 -18.17 -42.17 18.73
C ALA A 271 -17.61 -43.33 19.59
N PRO A 272 -16.42 -43.92 19.29
CA PRO A 272 -15.13 -43.25 19.58
C PRO A 272 -13.92 -43.57 18.65
N THR A 273 -12.92 -42.68 18.71
CA THR A 273 -11.47 -42.83 18.40
C THR A 273 -11.03 -43.37 17.04
N ALA A 274 -10.40 -42.48 16.24
CA ALA A 274 -9.81 -42.74 14.93
C ALA A 274 -8.38 -43.28 15.01
N ASP A 275 -8.09 -44.25 14.12
CA ASP A 275 -6.75 -44.61 13.64
C ASP A 275 -6.84 -44.64 12.09
N PRO A 276 -6.07 -43.83 11.33
CA PRO A 276 -6.30 -43.64 9.90
C PRO A 276 -5.53 -44.65 9.03
N GLY A 277 -6.16 -45.09 7.93
CA GLY A 277 -5.52 -45.85 6.84
C GLY A 277 -4.42 -45.05 6.10
N PRO A 278 -3.72 -45.68 5.13
CA PRO A 278 -2.38 -45.26 4.72
C PRO A 278 -2.39 -43.88 4.04
N ALA A 279 -1.80 -42.91 4.72
CA ALA A 279 -1.65 -41.55 4.21
C ALA A 279 -0.58 -41.46 3.11
N ILE A 280 -0.77 -40.54 2.18
CA ILE A 280 0.24 -40.21 1.16
C ILE A 280 1.50 -39.73 1.89
N THR A 281 2.65 -40.31 1.56
CA THR A 281 3.91 -39.99 2.25
C THR A 281 4.63 -38.82 1.59
N PHE A 282 5.43 -38.09 2.37
CA PHE A 282 6.27 -37.01 1.87
C PHE A 282 7.11 -37.42 0.64
N ALA A 283 7.72 -38.61 0.68
CA ALA A 283 8.53 -39.12 -0.43
C ALA A 283 7.74 -39.23 -1.75
N GLN A 284 6.49 -39.70 -1.69
CA GLN A 284 5.65 -39.85 -2.88
C GLN A 284 5.28 -38.51 -3.53
N VAL A 285 5.14 -37.45 -2.73
CA VAL A 285 4.83 -36.11 -3.24
C VAL A 285 6.09 -35.41 -3.74
N SER A 286 7.20 -35.52 -3.00
CA SER A 286 8.50 -34.98 -3.38
C SER A 286 8.98 -35.54 -4.72
N ASP A 287 8.89 -36.86 -4.92
CA ASP A 287 9.28 -37.51 -6.18
C ASP A 287 8.47 -36.98 -7.37
N LYS A 288 7.17 -36.72 -7.18
CA LYS A 288 6.29 -36.18 -8.23
C LYS A 288 6.57 -34.71 -8.54
N LEU A 289 6.89 -33.90 -7.52
CA LEU A 289 7.30 -32.50 -7.70
C LEU A 289 8.61 -32.41 -8.49
N HIS A 290 9.58 -33.28 -8.20
CA HIS A 290 10.84 -33.33 -8.95
C HIS A 290 10.67 -33.85 -10.38
N ALA A 291 9.80 -34.84 -10.60
CA ALA A 291 9.58 -35.45 -11.90
C ALA A 291 8.77 -34.57 -12.88
N ALA A 292 8.16 -33.49 -12.40
CA ALA A 292 7.38 -32.57 -13.21
C ALA A 292 8.23 -31.85 -14.27
N LYS A 293 7.74 -31.85 -15.51
CA LYS A 293 8.42 -31.29 -16.69
C LYS A 293 7.77 -30.02 -17.23
N ASP A 294 6.56 -29.73 -16.77
CA ASP A 294 5.77 -28.56 -17.16
C ASP A 294 4.97 -28.08 -15.93
N VAL A 295 4.46 -26.86 -16.01
CA VAL A 295 3.74 -26.21 -14.90
C VAL A 295 2.49 -27.00 -14.52
N ASP A 296 1.81 -27.61 -15.49
CA ASP A 296 0.59 -28.39 -15.25
C ASP A 296 0.86 -29.67 -14.44
N SER A 297 1.90 -30.43 -14.79
CA SER A 297 2.33 -31.62 -14.05
C SER A 297 2.89 -31.28 -12.67
N LEU A 298 3.53 -30.12 -12.51
CA LEU A 298 3.99 -29.62 -11.21
C LEU A 298 2.81 -29.29 -10.30
N ASN A 299 1.79 -28.62 -10.82
CA ASN A 299 0.56 -28.29 -10.08
C ASN A 299 -0.19 -29.56 -9.64
N LEU A 300 -0.26 -30.57 -10.51
CA LEU A 300 -0.87 -31.87 -10.16
C LEU A 300 -0.11 -32.60 -9.05
N ALA A 301 1.20 -32.43 -8.96
CA ALA A 301 2.00 -32.99 -7.86
C ALA A 301 1.77 -32.20 -6.55
N ALA A 302 1.63 -30.87 -6.64
CA ALA A 302 1.34 -30.00 -5.51
C ALA A 302 -0.03 -30.29 -4.86
N ASP A 303 -1.03 -30.72 -5.64
CA ASP A 303 -2.35 -31.15 -5.15
C ASP A 303 -2.27 -32.31 -4.13
N LEU A 304 -1.15 -33.04 -4.07
CA LEU A 304 -0.94 -34.14 -3.12
C LEU A 304 -0.30 -33.68 -1.80
N VAL A 305 0.21 -32.45 -1.72
CA VAL A 305 0.89 -31.92 -0.52
C VAL A 305 -0.06 -31.90 0.67
N SER A 306 -1.31 -31.43 0.49
CA SER A 306 -2.30 -31.37 1.58
C SER A 306 -2.74 -32.75 2.09
N GLN A 307 -2.35 -33.84 1.41
CA GLN A 307 -2.67 -35.21 1.79
C GLN A 307 -1.55 -35.85 2.64
N VAL A 308 -0.43 -35.15 2.85
CA VAL A 308 0.63 -35.54 3.79
C VAL A 308 0.20 -35.14 5.20
N PRO A 309 0.14 -36.05 6.19
CA PRO A 309 -0.41 -35.73 7.52
C PRO A 309 0.42 -34.71 8.32
N ASP A 310 1.72 -34.66 8.08
CA ASP A 310 2.67 -33.84 8.82
C ASP A 310 2.75 -32.42 8.21
N THR A 311 2.41 -31.41 9.00
CA THR A 311 2.38 -30.00 8.58
C THR A 311 3.76 -29.41 8.30
N GLN A 312 4.81 -29.91 8.95
CA GLN A 312 6.18 -29.50 8.66
C GLN A 312 6.62 -30.05 7.30
N GLN A 313 6.27 -31.31 7.01
CA GLN A 313 6.51 -31.93 5.71
C GLN A 313 5.73 -31.23 4.58
N GLN A 314 4.52 -30.75 4.84
CA GLN A 314 3.77 -29.93 3.88
C GLN A 314 4.50 -28.61 3.55
N ALA A 315 5.05 -27.93 4.57
CA ALA A 315 5.79 -26.69 4.36
C ALA A 315 7.05 -26.91 3.51
N GLU A 316 7.76 -28.01 3.75
CA GLU A 316 8.95 -28.40 2.97
C GLU A 316 8.59 -28.72 1.50
N LEU A 317 7.48 -29.43 1.25
CA LEU A 317 7.02 -29.72 -0.11
C LEU A 317 6.52 -28.47 -0.84
N ASN A 318 5.90 -27.53 -0.15
CA ASN A 318 5.49 -26.24 -0.74
C ASN A 318 6.70 -25.39 -1.14
N ALA A 319 7.75 -25.36 -0.31
CA ALA A 319 9.00 -24.69 -0.66
C ALA A 319 9.66 -25.34 -1.89
N LEU A 320 9.62 -26.67 -1.99
CA LEU A 320 10.12 -27.41 -3.14
C LEU A 320 9.32 -27.09 -4.42
N TYR A 321 7.99 -26.98 -4.31
CA TYR A 321 7.12 -26.56 -5.40
C TYR A 321 7.48 -25.15 -5.91
N GLU A 322 7.64 -24.17 -5.02
CA GLU A 322 7.98 -22.79 -5.39
C GLU A 322 9.33 -22.72 -6.10
N GLN A 323 10.34 -23.48 -5.63
CA GLN A 323 11.63 -23.57 -6.30
C GLN A 323 11.49 -24.13 -7.72
N ARG A 324 10.73 -25.23 -7.87
CA ARG A 324 10.60 -25.92 -9.16
C ARG A 324 9.76 -25.12 -10.17
N LEU A 325 8.75 -24.39 -9.69
CA LEU A 325 7.95 -23.47 -10.50
C LEU A 325 8.84 -22.38 -11.10
N GLY A 326 9.69 -21.76 -10.27
CA GLY A 326 10.63 -20.73 -10.72
C GLY A 326 11.70 -21.26 -11.70
N GLU A 327 12.02 -22.54 -11.70
CA GLU A 327 12.90 -23.17 -12.70
C GLU A 327 12.19 -23.41 -14.03
N LEU A 328 10.93 -23.86 -14.00
CA LEU A 328 10.14 -24.15 -15.19
C LEU A 328 9.67 -22.88 -15.92
N GLU A 329 9.44 -21.78 -15.20
CA GLU A 329 9.08 -20.48 -15.80
C GLU A 329 10.26 -19.78 -16.51
N ARG A 330 11.49 -20.23 -16.27
CA ARG A 330 12.71 -19.69 -16.90
C ARG A 330 13.19 -20.49 -18.11
N GLN A 331 12.58 -21.64 -18.40
CA GLN A 331 12.86 -22.48 -19.58
C GLN A 331 11.94 -22.10 -20.75
#